data_AF-A0A9P4QM36-F1
#
_entry.id   AF-A0A9P4QM36-F1
#
_cell.length_a   1.000
_cell.length_b   1.000
_cell.length_c   1.000
_cell.angle_alpha   90.00
_cell.angle_beta   90.00
_cell.angle_gamma   90.00
#
_symmetry.space_group_name_H-M   'P 1'
#
loop_
_entity.id
_entity.type
_entity.pdbx_description
1 polymer ?
#
loop_
_entity_poly.entity_id
_entity_poly.type
_entity_poly.pdbx_seq_one_letter_code
_entity_poly.pdbx_strand_id
1 'polypeptide(L)'
;MQSLYLLHTSPTVFPDPLSFRPERWIADPSLTKYMFAFSRGSRMCLGINLAMSELYFGVAYAVRCLEMRVVETVEERDVLTTNDCFVGMTDLGSEGVKVEIVGEVED
;
A
#
# COMPACT_ATOMS: atom_id res chain seq x y z
N MET A 1 17.23 6.00 11.61
CA MET A 1 16.20 5.24 10.87
C MET A 1 15.21 6.28 10.37
N GLN A 2 15.03 6.42 9.05
CA GLN A 2 14.10 7.41 8.49
C GLN A 2 12.71 6.79 8.41
N SER A 3 11.68 7.57 8.73
CA SER A 3 10.28 7.15 8.56
C SER A 3 10.00 6.88 7.08
N LEU A 4 9.52 5.67 6.75
CA LEU A 4 9.14 5.33 5.38
C LEU A 4 7.95 6.19 4.94
N TYR A 5 6.98 6.36 5.83
CA TYR A 5 5.81 7.20 5.58
C TYR A 5 6.21 8.62 5.16
N LEU A 6 7.12 9.29 5.88
CA LEU A 6 7.57 10.65 5.54
C LEU A 6 8.34 10.71 4.21
N LEU A 7 9.10 9.66 3.86
CA LEU A 7 9.80 9.59 2.58
C LEU A 7 8.81 9.48 1.42
N HIS A 8 7.81 8.60 1.54
CA HIS A 8 6.79 8.38 0.52
C HIS A 8 5.75 9.50 0.44
N THR A 9 5.57 10.28 1.50
CA THR A 9 4.64 11.42 1.53
C THR A 9 5.30 12.78 1.32
N SER A 10 6.59 12.81 0.97
CA SER A 10 7.31 14.07 0.73
C SER A 10 6.77 14.78 -0.54
N PRO A 11 6.18 15.97 -0.44
CA PRO A 11 5.65 16.70 -1.60
C PRO A 11 6.74 17.21 -2.55
N THR A 12 8.01 17.23 -2.10
CA THR A 12 9.16 17.61 -2.94
C THR A 12 9.54 16.50 -3.93
N VAL A 13 9.19 15.25 -3.60
CA VAL A 13 9.47 14.07 -4.44
C VAL A 13 8.20 13.60 -5.14
N PHE A 14 7.09 13.58 -4.42
CA PHE A 14 5.80 13.12 -4.91
C PHE A 14 4.80 14.28 -4.86
N PRO A 15 4.62 15.04 -5.95
CA PRO A 15 3.56 16.03 -6.03
C PRO A 15 2.21 15.35 -5.76
N ASP A 16 1.42 15.97 -4.90
CA ASP A 16 0.15 15.41 -4.43
C ASP A 16 0.34 13.96 -3.89
N PRO A 17 1.07 13.81 -2.77
CA PRO A 17 1.61 12.52 -2.33
C PRO A 17 0.55 11.56 -1.78
N LEU A 18 -0.56 12.09 -1.27
CA LEU A 18 -1.63 11.29 -0.66
C LEU A 18 -2.63 10.76 -1.70
N SER A 19 -2.59 11.28 -2.95
CA SER A 19 -3.47 10.81 -4.02
C SER A 19 -2.93 9.55 -4.68
N PHE A 20 -3.77 8.52 -4.76
CA PHE A 20 -3.52 7.29 -5.49
C PHE A 20 -3.44 7.57 -7.00
N ARG A 21 -2.22 7.72 -7.52
CA ARG A 21 -1.94 8.01 -8.93
C ARG A 21 -0.83 7.10 -9.46
N PRO A 22 -1.13 5.84 -9.83
CA PRO A 22 -0.13 4.88 -10.31
C PRO A 22 0.64 5.34 -11.55
N GLU A 23 0.02 6.16 -12.38
CA GLU A 23 0.57 6.66 -13.65
C GLU A 23 1.86 7.46 -13.43
N ARG A 24 2.08 8.01 -12.21
CA ARG A 24 3.30 8.75 -11.88
C ARG A 24 4.57 7.93 -12.09
N TRP A 25 4.50 6.62 -11.87
CA TRP A 25 5.64 5.71 -12.04
C TRP A 25 5.96 5.43 -13.51
N ILE A 26 4.97 5.56 -14.40
CA ILE A 26 5.13 5.41 -15.85
C ILE A 26 5.65 6.73 -16.44
N ALA A 27 5.12 7.85 -15.99
CA ALA A 27 5.48 9.18 -16.48
C ALA A 27 6.91 9.59 -16.08
N ASP A 28 7.37 9.23 -14.88
CA ASP A 28 8.74 9.47 -14.43
C ASP A 28 9.35 8.20 -13.79
N PRO A 29 10.03 7.35 -14.60
CA PRO A 29 10.71 6.16 -14.10
C PRO A 29 11.81 6.45 -13.08
N SER A 30 12.33 7.69 -13.03
CA SER A 30 13.39 8.07 -12.09
C SER A 30 12.89 8.08 -10.64
N LEU A 31 11.57 8.18 -10.42
CA LEU A 31 10.95 8.08 -9.10
C LEU A 31 11.23 6.76 -8.40
N THR A 32 11.53 5.69 -9.15
CA THR A 32 11.87 4.36 -8.61
C THR A 32 13.01 4.42 -7.58
N LYS A 33 13.94 5.37 -7.72
CA LYS A 33 15.04 5.56 -6.74
C LYS A 33 14.57 6.02 -5.36
N TYR A 34 13.35 6.57 -5.27
CA TYR A 34 12.68 7.00 -4.04
C TYR A 34 11.65 5.97 -3.54
N MET A 35 11.57 4.79 -4.15
CA MET A 35 10.73 3.71 -3.64
C MET A 35 11.43 2.98 -2.49
N PHE A 36 11.05 3.32 -1.26
CA PHE A 36 11.63 2.75 -0.04
C PHE A 36 10.72 1.74 0.69
N ALA A 37 9.65 1.24 0.06
CA ALA A 37 8.66 0.36 0.70
C ALA A 37 9.29 -0.92 1.29
N PHE A 38 10.37 -1.40 0.66
CA PHE A 38 11.14 -2.57 1.09
C PHE A 38 12.54 -2.19 1.59
N SER A 39 12.72 -0.95 2.07
CA SER A 39 14.03 -0.36 2.37
C SER A 39 14.97 -0.39 1.14
N ARG A 40 16.24 -0.01 1.31
CA ARG A 40 17.26 0.00 0.25
C ARG A 40 18.65 -0.27 0.81
N GLY A 41 19.55 -0.78 -0.03
CA GLY A 41 20.95 -1.05 0.32
C GLY A 41 21.16 -2.43 0.93
N SER A 42 22.25 -2.62 1.67
CA SER A 42 22.66 -3.93 2.20
C SER A 42 21.69 -4.54 3.24
N ARG A 43 20.76 -3.74 3.76
CA ARG A 43 19.73 -4.16 4.72
C ARG A 43 18.32 -4.06 4.13
N MET A 44 18.19 -4.06 2.81
CA MET A 44 16.88 -4.11 2.17
C MET A 44 16.16 -5.42 2.48
N CYS A 45 14.82 -5.41 2.40
CA CYS A 45 14.01 -6.58 2.65
C CYS A 45 14.44 -7.74 1.75
N LEU A 46 14.89 -8.85 2.36
CA LEU A 46 15.26 -10.06 1.64
C LEU A 46 14.05 -10.69 0.93
N GLY A 47 12.85 -10.48 1.46
CA GLY A 47 11.59 -11.03 0.96
C GLY A 47 10.92 -10.23 -0.15
N ILE A 48 11.56 -9.19 -0.71
CA ILE A 48 10.93 -8.31 -1.72
C ILE A 48 10.34 -9.08 -2.92
N ASN A 49 11.06 -10.08 -3.44
CA ASN A 49 10.59 -10.83 -4.60
C ASN A 49 9.35 -11.70 -4.28
N LEU A 50 9.31 -12.29 -3.09
CA LEU A 50 8.16 -13.06 -2.63
C LEU A 50 6.97 -12.13 -2.40
N ALA A 51 7.17 -11.03 -1.67
CA ALA A 51 6.11 -10.07 -1.38
C ALA A 51 5.49 -9.48 -2.65
N MET A 52 6.32 -9.15 -3.66
CA MET A 52 5.82 -8.69 -4.96
C MET A 52 5.01 -9.77 -5.68
N SER A 53 5.45 -11.03 -5.66
CA SER A 53 4.73 -12.14 -6.27
C SER A 53 3.36 -12.34 -5.62
N GLU A 54 3.33 -12.37 -4.28
CA GLU A 54 2.09 -12.49 -3.49
C GLU A 54 1.15 -11.31 -3.75
N LEU A 55 1.67 -10.08 -3.83
CA LEU A 55 0.85 -8.90 -4.13
C LEU A 55 0.21 -8.99 -5.52
N TYR A 56 0.95 -9.42 -6.55
CA TYR A 56 0.39 -9.60 -7.88
C TYR A 56 -0.70 -10.66 -7.91
N PHE A 57 -0.46 -11.83 -7.29
CA PHE A 57 -1.47 -12.90 -7.25
C PHE A 57 -2.69 -12.49 -6.42
N GLY A 58 -2.49 -11.91 -5.24
CA GLY A 58 -3.55 -11.51 -4.33
C GLY A 58 -4.46 -10.44 -4.95
N VAL A 59 -3.88 -9.39 -5.55
CA VAL A 59 -4.67 -8.35 -6.21
C VAL A 59 -5.39 -8.91 -7.44
N ALA A 60 -4.72 -9.72 -8.26
CA ALA A 60 -5.37 -10.32 -9.43
C ALA A 60 -6.55 -11.21 -9.03
N TYR A 61 -6.40 -12.05 -8.00
CA TYR A 61 -7.47 -12.91 -7.49
C TYR A 61 -8.62 -12.08 -6.91
N ALA A 62 -8.31 -11.10 -6.06
CA ALA A 62 -9.31 -10.25 -5.44
C ALA A 62 -10.14 -9.49 -6.50
N VAL A 63 -9.53 -8.98 -7.56
CA VAL A 63 -10.22 -8.20 -8.60
C VAL A 63 -10.95 -9.09 -9.61
N ARG A 64 -10.39 -10.25 -9.97
CA ARG A 64 -10.93 -11.09 -11.06
C ARG A 64 -11.85 -12.20 -10.61
N CYS A 65 -11.80 -12.60 -9.34
CA CYS A 65 -12.52 -13.78 -8.86
C CYS A 65 -13.53 -13.46 -7.77
N LEU A 66 -13.41 -12.33 -7.07
CA LEU A 66 -14.27 -12.00 -5.93
C LEU A 66 -15.12 -10.77 -6.22
N GLU A 67 -16.42 -10.87 -5.97
CA GLU A 67 -17.27 -9.71 -5.80
C GLU A 67 -17.24 -9.31 -4.33
N MET A 68 -16.87 -8.05 -4.05
CA MET A 68 -16.51 -7.60 -2.71
C MET A 68 -17.19 -6.29 -2.36
N ARG A 69 -17.61 -6.17 -1.09
CA ARG A 69 -18.14 -4.93 -0.51
C ARG A 69 -17.37 -4.57 0.75
N VAL A 70 -16.89 -3.33 0.83
CA VAL A 70 -16.28 -2.80 2.05
C VAL A 70 -17.37 -2.61 3.12
N VAL A 71 -17.12 -3.11 4.32
CA VAL A 71 -18.05 -3.05 5.46
C VAL A 71 -17.33 -2.50 6.68
N GLU A 72 -18.04 -1.76 7.53
CA GLU A 72 -17.56 -1.29 8.85
C GLU A 72 -16.16 -0.62 8.88
N THR A 73 -15.70 -0.11 7.74
CA THR A 73 -14.37 0.47 7.57
C THR A 73 -14.50 1.99 7.52
N VAL A 74 -13.73 2.68 8.36
CA VAL A 74 -13.62 4.14 8.44
C VAL A 74 -12.22 4.52 7.98
N GLU A 75 -12.11 5.36 6.95
CA GLU A 75 -10.83 5.68 6.31
C GLU A 75 -9.79 6.22 7.30
N GLU A 76 -10.16 7.20 8.13
CA GLU A 76 -9.25 7.83 9.08
C GLU A 76 -8.75 6.88 10.17
N ARG A 77 -9.56 5.87 10.52
CA ARG A 77 -9.23 4.89 11.57
C ARG A 77 -8.47 3.70 10.99
N ASP A 78 -8.98 3.12 9.90
CA ASP A 78 -8.61 1.79 9.42
C ASP A 78 -7.68 1.78 8.21
N VAL A 79 -7.49 2.94 7.55
CA VAL A 79 -6.68 3.05 6.33
C VAL A 79 -5.53 4.03 6.51
N LEU A 80 -5.81 5.23 7.02
CA LEU A 80 -4.80 6.26 7.14
C LEU A 80 -3.77 5.93 8.22
N THR A 81 -2.51 6.27 7.93
CA THR A 81 -1.43 6.15 8.89
C THR A 81 -1.57 7.24 9.97
N THR A 82 -1.83 6.84 11.21
CA THR A 82 -1.96 7.78 12.35
C THR A 82 -0.72 7.79 13.23
N ASN A 83 0.08 6.72 13.19
CA ASN A 83 1.30 6.58 13.96
C ASN A 83 2.35 5.78 13.16
N ASP A 84 3.63 5.93 13.49
CA ASP A 84 4.73 5.24 12.81
C ASP A 84 5.70 4.69 13.86
N CYS A 85 5.82 3.37 13.91
CA CYS A 85 6.80 2.66 14.71
C CYS A 85 7.44 1.58 13.84
N PHE A 86 8.51 1.96 13.12
CA PHE A 86 9.19 1.18 12.08
C PHE A 86 8.42 1.09 10.75
N VAL A 87 7.11 0.89 10.81
CA VAL A 87 6.18 0.98 9.68
C VAL A 87 5.01 1.88 10.05
N GLY A 88 4.40 2.51 9.04
CA GLY A 88 3.14 3.24 9.23
C GLY A 88 2.05 2.29 9.74
N MET A 89 1.40 2.70 10.82
CA MET A 89 0.31 1.97 11.47
C MET A 89 -0.95 2.84 11.47
N THR A 90 -2.09 2.17 11.42
CA THR A 90 -3.41 2.77 11.56
C THR A 90 -3.71 3.11 13.01
N ASP A 91 -4.89 3.66 13.30
CA ASP A 91 -5.34 3.87 14.67
C ASP A 91 -5.27 2.58 15.50
N LEU A 92 -4.92 2.66 16.78
CA LEU A 92 -4.77 1.50 17.66
C LEU A 92 -6.09 0.77 17.93
N GLY A 93 -7.23 1.45 17.73
CA GLY A 93 -8.57 0.87 17.78
C GLY A 93 -9.06 0.31 16.44
N SER A 94 -8.23 0.34 15.39
CA SER A 94 -8.54 -0.26 14.09
C SER A 94 -8.62 -1.78 14.19
N GLU A 95 -9.65 -2.36 13.57
CA GLU A 95 -9.77 -3.81 13.33
C GLU A 95 -9.29 -4.18 11.91
N GLY A 96 -8.72 -3.21 11.18
CA GLY A 96 -8.32 -3.33 9.79
C GLY A 96 -9.46 -3.06 8.80
N VAL A 97 -9.13 -3.11 7.51
CA VAL A 97 -10.10 -3.00 6.43
C VAL A 97 -10.92 -4.27 6.36
N LYS A 98 -12.23 -4.17 6.61
CA LYS A 98 -13.14 -5.30 6.55
C LYS A 98 -13.88 -5.33 5.22
N VAL A 99 -13.93 -6.52 4.63
CA VAL A 99 -14.54 -6.75 3.33
C VAL A 99 -15.44 -7.98 3.44
N GLU A 100 -16.65 -7.86 2.91
CA GLU A 100 -17.58 -8.96 2.73
C GLU A 100 -17.49 -9.47 1.29
N ILE A 101 -17.35 -10.78 1.11
CA ILE A 101 -17.41 -11.43 -0.20
C ILE A 101 -18.88 -11.69 -0.51
N VAL A 102 -19.43 -11.00 -1.50
CA VAL A 102 -20.84 -11.08 -1.87
C VAL A 102 -21.09 -12.12 -2.97
N GLY A 103 -20.04 -12.55 -3.67
CA GLY A 103 -20.09 -13.56 -4.73
C GLY A 103 -18.73 -13.83 -5.35
N GLU A 104 -18.73 -14.68 -6.37
CA GLU A 104 -17.58 -14.90 -7.25
C GLU A 104 -17.86 -14.25 -8.61
N VAL A 105 -16.83 -13.67 -9.23
CA VAL A 105 -16.94 -13.09 -10.57
C VAL A 105 -16.96 -14.23 -11.58
N GLU A 106 -18.08 -14.45 -12.25
CA GLU A 106 -18.18 -15.34 -13.40
C GLU A 106 -17.61 -14.65 -14.65
N ASP A 107 -16.79 -15.36 -15.43
CA ASP A 107 -16.22 -14.89 -16.71
C ASP A 107 -17.28 -14.63 -17.80
#